data_AF-A0AAD5YA20-F1
#
_entry.id   AF-A0AAD5YA20-F1
#
_cell.length_a   1.000
_cell.length_b   1.000
_cell.length_c   1.000
_cell.angle_alpha   90.00
_cell.angle_beta   90.00
_cell.angle_gamma   90.00
#
_symmetry.space_group_name_H-M   'P 1'
#
loop_
_entity.id
_entity.type
_entity.pdbx_description
1 polymer ?
#
loop_
_entity_poly.entity_id
_entity_poly.type
_entity_poly.pdbx_seq_one_letter_code
_entity_poly.pdbx_strand_id
1 'polypeptide(L)'
;MRGLWSPGKHPSHTVHIDDVAGALWACAEWMSDKGRVEADALAGEEILFKNDKIKVREVEGAAAPEKKCIAPLFNIEDDSQVTMAGLGNIVTSYFGTTFGFYGTVMGIMARFKLEDVVEEINEAHVGQWTTMITTSSPPIPNTHFTAYMDLYQLRKHVIAFSADKLKNIVGYQLKRPEINHETIGEIIEKLKEEGSWPNLEVAS
;
A
#
# COMPACT_ATOMS: atom_id res chain seq x y z
N MET A 1 5.08 -17.75 4.88
CA MET A 1 5.30 -16.47 5.60
C MET A 1 4.47 -16.43 6.88
N ARG A 2 4.87 -15.71 7.94
CA ARG A 2 4.07 -15.56 9.17
C ARG A 2 3.85 -14.10 9.55
N GLY A 3 2.62 -13.73 9.86
CA GLY A 3 2.26 -12.42 10.41
C GLY A 3 2.49 -12.35 11.92
N LEU A 4 3.02 -11.21 12.37
CA LEU A 4 3.25 -10.90 13.78
C LEU A 4 1.95 -10.63 14.55
N TRP A 5 1.01 -9.94 13.89
CA TRP A 5 -0.28 -9.59 14.48
C TRP A 5 -1.27 -10.72 14.27
N SER A 6 -2.07 -11.02 15.29
CA SER A 6 -3.15 -12.02 15.19
C SER A 6 -4.01 -11.79 13.94
N PRO A 7 -4.60 -12.85 13.35
CA PRO A 7 -5.36 -12.77 12.10
C PRO A 7 -6.39 -11.65 12.09
N GLY A 8 -7.02 -11.38 13.24
CA GLY A 8 -7.86 -10.21 13.46
C GLY A 8 -8.94 -10.02 12.39
N LYS A 9 -9.54 -8.84 12.34
CA LYS A 9 -10.38 -8.39 11.22
C LYS A 9 -9.86 -7.07 10.68
N HIS A 10 -8.54 -6.89 10.71
CA HIS A 10 -7.93 -5.62 10.33
C HIS A 10 -7.98 -5.50 8.81
N PRO A 11 -8.63 -4.45 8.28
CA PRO A 11 -8.72 -4.25 6.85
C PRO A 11 -7.33 -3.97 6.29
N SER A 12 -7.08 -4.49 5.10
CA SER A 12 -5.95 -4.17 4.26
C SER A 12 -6.51 -3.60 2.97
N HIS A 13 -6.37 -2.30 2.81
CA HIS A 13 -6.89 -1.59 1.65
C HIS A 13 -5.88 -1.72 0.50
N THR A 14 -6.36 -2.19 -0.64
CA THR A 14 -5.58 -2.35 -1.88
C THR A 14 -6.20 -1.51 -2.98
N VAL A 15 -5.41 -1.17 -4.00
CA VAL A 15 -5.89 -0.50 -5.20
C VAL A 15 -4.91 -0.76 -6.33
N HIS A 16 -5.41 -1.02 -7.52
CA HIS A 16 -4.57 -1.18 -8.69
C HIS A 16 -4.11 0.19 -9.24
N ILE A 17 -2.88 0.26 -9.76
CA ILE A 17 -2.32 1.52 -10.27
C ILE A 17 -3.13 2.12 -11.43
N ASP A 18 -3.71 1.28 -12.29
CA ASP A 18 -4.59 1.74 -13.38
C ASP A 18 -5.86 2.42 -12.86
N ASP A 19 -6.34 2.00 -11.69
CA ASP A 19 -7.49 2.63 -11.04
C ASP A 19 -7.10 3.93 -10.34
N VAL A 20 -5.91 4.00 -9.75
CA VAL A 20 -5.37 5.28 -9.24
C VAL A 20 -5.25 6.30 -10.37
N ALA A 21 -4.64 5.92 -11.49
CA ALA A 21 -4.49 6.79 -12.66
C ALA A 21 -5.86 7.16 -13.27
N GLY A 22 -6.76 6.19 -13.41
CA GLY A 22 -8.10 6.41 -13.95
C GLY A 22 -8.95 7.31 -13.07
N ALA A 23 -8.90 7.15 -11.75
CA ALA A 23 -9.63 8.00 -10.82
C ALA A 23 -9.07 9.43 -10.78
N LEU A 24 -7.75 9.60 -10.89
CA LEU A 24 -7.13 10.92 -11.02
C LEU A 24 -7.66 11.65 -12.25
N TRP A 25 -7.72 10.95 -13.40
CA TRP A 25 -8.27 11.51 -14.63
C TRP A 25 -9.76 11.83 -14.50
N ALA A 26 -10.56 10.90 -13.96
CA ALA A 26 -12.00 11.10 -13.76
C ALA A 26 -12.29 12.28 -12.81
N CYS A 27 -11.51 12.45 -11.74
CA CYS A 27 -11.60 13.62 -10.86
C CYS A 27 -11.29 14.92 -11.60
N ALA A 28 -10.31 14.92 -12.52
CA ALA A 28 -9.95 16.09 -13.31
C ALA A 28 -11.08 16.48 -14.27
N GLU A 29 -11.67 15.51 -14.97
CA GLU A 29 -12.82 15.73 -15.85
C GLU A 29 -14.03 16.25 -15.06
N TRP A 30 -14.35 15.62 -13.93
CA TRP A 30 -15.43 16.03 -13.04
C TRP A 30 -15.23 17.45 -12.50
N MET A 31 -14.02 17.79 -12.06
CA MET A 31 -13.67 19.13 -11.60
C MET A 31 -13.76 20.16 -12.73
N SER A 32 -13.36 19.81 -13.95
CA SER A 32 -13.43 20.70 -15.12
C SER A 32 -14.86 21.02 -15.53
N ASP A 33 -15.79 20.07 -15.38
CA ASP A 33 -17.22 20.27 -15.66
C ASP A 33 -17.92 21.09 -14.57
N LYS A 34 -17.68 20.76 -13.30
CA LYS A 34 -18.37 21.38 -12.14
C LYS A 34 -17.81 22.73 -11.76
N GLY A 35 -16.50 22.91 -11.89
CA GLY A 35 -15.77 24.06 -11.37
C GLY A 35 -15.64 24.06 -9.84
N ARG A 36 -14.76 24.93 -9.32
CA ARG A 36 -14.34 24.91 -7.90
C ARG A 36 -15.51 25.04 -6.91
N VAL A 37 -16.39 26.02 -7.12
CA VAL A 37 -17.44 26.37 -6.14
C VAL A 37 -18.44 25.22 -5.97
N GLU A 38 -18.90 24.63 -7.07
CA GLU A 38 -19.84 23.50 -7.03
C GLU A 38 -19.14 22.24 -6.51
N ALA A 39 -17.90 21.97 -6.96
CA ALA A 39 -17.14 20.82 -6.50
C ALA A 39 -16.88 20.84 -4.99
N ASP A 40 -16.53 22.00 -4.42
CA ASP A 40 -16.37 22.19 -2.98
C ASP A 40 -17.69 21.98 -2.24
N ALA A 41 -18.83 22.40 -2.81
CA ALA A 41 -20.14 22.17 -2.21
C ALA A 41 -20.55 20.69 -2.21
N LEU A 42 -20.17 19.94 -3.26
CA LEU A 42 -20.54 18.53 -3.41
C LEU A 42 -19.64 17.58 -2.60
N ALA A 43 -18.34 17.84 -2.56
CA ALA A 43 -17.35 16.90 -2.02
C ALA A 43 -16.27 17.54 -1.15
N GLY A 44 -16.37 18.84 -0.86
CA GLY A 44 -15.40 19.59 -0.11
C GLY A 44 -15.21 19.07 1.31
N GLU A 45 -13.96 18.84 1.66
CA GLU A 45 -13.52 18.52 3.02
C GLU A 45 -12.59 19.62 3.54
N GLU A 46 -12.59 19.83 4.85
CA GLU A 46 -11.68 20.77 5.48
C GLU A 46 -10.26 20.19 5.56
N ILE A 47 -9.32 20.87 4.91
CA ILE A 47 -7.90 20.56 5.02
C ILE A 47 -7.39 21.18 6.33
N LEU A 48 -7.23 20.35 7.35
CA LEU A 48 -6.79 20.79 8.68
C LEU A 48 -5.37 21.36 8.64
N PHE A 49 -5.22 22.60 9.12
CA PHE A 49 -3.93 23.23 9.27
C PHE A 49 -3.15 22.58 10.44
N LYS A 50 -2.05 21.90 10.14
CA LYS A 50 -1.14 21.31 11.14
C LYS A 50 0.32 21.76 11.01
N ASN A 51 0.58 22.74 10.15
CA ASN A 51 1.93 23.25 9.92
C ASN A 51 2.42 24.11 11.10
N ASP A 52 3.73 24.24 11.23
CA ASP A 52 4.34 25.21 12.13
C ASP A 52 4.03 26.64 11.63
N LYS A 53 3.39 27.44 12.47
CA LYS A 53 2.91 28.79 12.12
C LYS A 53 4.04 29.77 11.80
N ILE A 54 5.24 29.54 12.30
CA ILE A 54 6.40 30.39 12.04
C ILE A 54 6.97 29.99 10.67
N LYS A 55 7.20 28.69 10.46
CA LYS A 55 7.81 28.18 9.21
C LYS A 55 6.92 28.40 7.99
N VAL A 56 5.60 28.31 8.13
CA VAL A 56 4.68 28.47 6.99
C VAL A 56 4.75 29.87 6.37
N ARG A 57 5.14 30.89 7.15
CA ARG A 57 5.24 32.29 6.67
C ARG A 57 6.37 32.48 5.67
N GLU A 58 7.34 31.58 5.66
CA GLU A 58 8.49 31.59 4.74
C GLU A 58 8.16 30.88 3.41
N VAL A 59 7.01 30.21 3.32
CA VAL A 59 6.60 29.45 2.13
C VAL A 59 5.64 30.27 1.29
N GLU A 60 6.10 30.77 0.15
CA GLU A 60 5.27 31.50 -0.81
C GLU A 60 4.09 30.64 -1.28
N GLY A 61 2.89 31.23 -1.30
CA GLY A 61 1.65 30.55 -1.71
C GLY A 61 1.00 29.65 -0.65
N ALA A 62 1.63 29.45 0.51
CA ALA A 62 1.02 28.68 1.59
C ALA A 62 -0.20 29.41 2.20
N ALA A 63 -1.22 28.63 2.57
CA ALA A 63 -2.39 29.18 3.25
C ALA A 63 -2.01 29.71 4.65
N ALA A 64 -2.54 30.89 5.00
CA ALA A 64 -2.39 31.42 6.35
C ALA A 64 -3.05 30.47 7.38
N PRO A 65 -2.55 30.40 8.63
CA PRO A 65 -3.11 29.53 9.66
C PRO A 65 -4.61 29.74 9.93
N GLU A 66 -5.11 30.96 9.68
CA GLU A 66 -6.51 31.36 9.88
C GLU A 66 -7.39 31.09 8.64
N LYS A 67 -6.78 30.79 7.48
CA LYS A 67 -7.50 30.53 6.25
C LYS A 67 -8.05 29.11 6.26
N LYS A 68 -9.37 29.00 6.30
CA LYS A 68 -10.06 27.73 6.09
C LYS A 68 -9.85 27.26 4.65
N CYS A 69 -9.16 26.13 4.48
CA CYS A 69 -8.98 25.49 3.18
C CYS A 69 -10.01 24.37 3.02
N ILE A 70 -10.87 24.51 2.01
CA ILE A 70 -11.79 23.46 1.57
C ILE A 70 -11.33 23.00 0.19
N ALA A 71 -11.33 21.70 -0.04
CA ALA A 71 -11.16 21.12 -1.37
C ALA A 71 -11.86 19.76 -1.45
N PRO A 72 -12.27 19.32 -2.65
CA PRO A 72 -12.84 17.99 -2.80
C PRO A 72 -11.79 16.93 -2.46
N LEU A 73 -12.15 16.02 -1.57
CA LEU A 73 -11.27 14.95 -1.12
C LEU A 73 -11.96 13.61 -1.34
N PHE A 74 -11.28 12.75 -2.09
CA PHE A 74 -11.73 11.40 -2.43
C PHE A 74 -10.64 10.40 -2.06
N ASN A 75 -11.04 9.30 -1.44
CA ASN A 75 -10.18 8.13 -1.31
C ASN A 75 -10.44 7.18 -2.48
N ILE A 76 -9.48 6.31 -2.76
CA ILE A 76 -9.64 5.19 -3.67
C ILE A 76 -9.12 3.92 -3.00
N GLU A 77 -9.88 2.86 -3.18
CA GLU A 77 -9.55 1.48 -2.84
C GLU A 77 -10.32 0.58 -3.81
N ASP A 78 -9.87 -0.65 -3.96
CA ASP A 78 -10.61 -1.70 -4.64
C ASP A 78 -11.72 -2.28 -3.75
N ASP A 79 -12.55 -3.16 -4.31
CA ASP A 79 -13.70 -3.77 -3.66
C ASP A 79 -13.39 -5.05 -2.89
N SER A 80 -12.11 -5.43 -2.78
CA SER A 80 -11.72 -6.72 -2.21
C SER A 80 -12.08 -6.86 -0.73
N GLN A 81 -12.09 -5.73 0.02
CA GLN A 81 -12.37 -5.70 1.46
C GLN A 81 -11.57 -6.75 2.25
N VAL A 82 -10.31 -6.99 1.86
CA VAL A 82 -9.49 -8.07 2.41
C VAL A 82 -8.99 -7.71 3.80
N THR A 83 -8.80 -8.75 4.62
CA THR A 83 -8.05 -8.64 5.87
C THR A 83 -6.56 -8.83 5.61
N MET A 84 -5.70 -8.47 6.56
CA MET A 84 -4.26 -8.81 6.48
C MET A 84 -4.03 -10.32 6.26
N ALA A 85 -4.85 -11.17 6.90
CA ALA A 85 -4.82 -12.61 6.69
C ALA A 85 -5.25 -13.01 5.26
N GLY A 86 -6.31 -12.38 4.75
CA GLY A 86 -6.80 -12.59 3.39
C GLY A 86 -5.76 -12.21 2.35
N LEU A 87 -5.22 -10.99 2.44
CA LEU A 87 -4.16 -10.49 1.56
C LEU A 87 -2.92 -11.39 1.62
N GLY A 88 -2.46 -11.74 2.82
CA GLY A 88 -1.33 -12.64 3.01
C GLY A 88 -1.53 -13.99 2.34
N ASN A 89 -2.73 -14.59 2.47
CA ASN A 89 -3.07 -15.85 1.81
C ASN A 89 -3.11 -15.74 0.29
N ILE A 90 -3.68 -14.67 -0.27
CA ILE A 90 -3.73 -14.43 -1.72
C ILE A 90 -2.29 -14.38 -2.27
N VAL A 91 -1.41 -13.59 -1.64
CA VAL A 91 -0.01 -13.46 -2.06
C VAL A 91 0.76 -14.76 -1.90
N THR A 92 0.69 -15.43 -0.74
CA THR A 92 1.48 -16.65 -0.54
C THR A 92 1.02 -17.79 -1.42
N SER A 93 -0.29 -17.92 -1.67
CA SER A 93 -0.83 -18.99 -2.51
C SER A 93 -0.44 -18.85 -3.97
N TYR A 94 -0.25 -17.63 -4.47
CA TYR A 94 0.31 -17.38 -5.81
C TYR A 94 1.69 -18.03 -5.97
N PHE A 95 2.53 -17.97 -4.92
CA PHE A 95 3.85 -18.61 -4.90
C PHE A 95 3.83 -20.07 -4.42
N GLY A 96 2.66 -20.70 -4.29
CA GLY A 96 2.55 -22.08 -3.80
C GLY A 96 2.91 -22.27 -2.32
N THR A 97 2.82 -21.21 -1.50
CA THR A 97 3.14 -21.21 -0.07
C THR A 97 1.92 -20.84 0.78
N THR A 98 2.04 -20.98 2.11
CA THR A 98 0.97 -20.62 3.06
C THR A 98 1.33 -19.40 3.89
N PHE A 99 0.30 -18.62 4.26
CA PHE A 99 0.39 -17.57 5.25
C PHE A 99 -0.07 -18.08 6.62
N GLY A 100 0.73 -17.82 7.66
CA GLY A 100 0.44 -18.22 9.04
C GLY A 100 0.62 -17.08 10.02
N PHE A 101 0.50 -17.40 11.31
CA PHE A 101 0.66 -16.44 12.40
C PHE A 101 1.59 -17.01 13.47
N TYR A 102 2.34 -16.14 14.15
CA TYR A 102 3.00 -16.54 15.39
C TYR A 102 1.94 -16.88 16.45
N GLY A 103 2.16 -17.98 17.19
CA GLY A 103 1.25 -18.38 18.27
C GLY A 103 1.14 -17.32 19.36
N THR A 104 0.05 -17.33 20.14
CA THR A 104 -0.30 -16.26 21.10
C THR A 104 0.82 -15.91 22.09
N VAL A 105 1.54 -16.91 22.60
CA VAL A 105 2.65 -16.71 23.55
C VAL A 105 3.85 -16.03 22.88
N MET A 106 4.22 -16.48 21.68
CA MET A 106 5.29 -15.88 20.90
C MET A 106 4.91 -14.47 20.44
N GLY A 107 3.65 -14.24 20.08
CA GLY A 107 3.13 -12.93 19.72
C GLY A 107 3.14 -11.93 20.87
N ILE A 108 2.99 -12.36 22.12
CA ILE A 108 3.13 -11.47 23.29
C ILE A 108 4.61 -11.16 23.56
N MET A 109 5.49 -12.17 23.56
CA MET A 109 6.93 -11.96 23.76
C MET A 109 7.54 -11.07 22.67
N ALA A 110 7.13 -11.28 21.41
CA ALA A 110 7.55 -10.47 20.28
C ALA A 110 7.15 -8.99 20.45
N ARG A 111 6.02 -8.67 21.09
CA ARG A 111 5.62 -7.26 21.35
C ARG A 111 6.54 -6.51 22.30
N PHE A 112 7.18 -7.21 23.24
CA PHE A 112 8.13 -6.61 24.18
C PHE A 112 9.57 -6.59 23.66
N LYS A 113 9.85 -7.39 22.62
CA LYS A 113 11.15 -7.56 21.98
C LYS A 113 11.03 -7.36 20.47
N LEU A 114 10.30 -6.33 20.04
CA LEU A 114 10.05 -6.13 18.63
C LEU A 114 11.35 -5.91 17.85
N GLU A 115 12.32 -5.25 18.45
CA GLU A 115 13.65 -5.03 17.86
C GLU A 115 14.36 -6.37 17.59
N ASP A 116 14.49 -7.24 18.61
CA ASP A 116 15.05 -8.59 18.44
C ASP A 116 14.33 -9.41 17.33
N VAL A 117 12.99 -9.31 17.27
CA VAL A 117 12.19 -10.01 16.25
C VAL A 117 12.39 -9.43 14.86
N VAL A 118 12.52 -8.10 14.74
CA VAL A 118 12.84 -7.44 13.47
C VAL A 118 14.21 -7.92 12.98
N GLU A 119 15.20 -8.03 13.86
CA GLU A 119 16.53 -8.53 13.51
C GLU A 119 16.49 -9.97 12.99
N GLU A 120 15.81 -10.89 13.68
CA GLU A 120 15.67 -12.29 13.25
C GLU A 120 14.97 -12.42 11.88
N ILE A 121 13.89 -11.64 11.68
CA ILE A 121 13.17 -11.59 10.42
C ILE A 121 14.08 -11.08 9.29
N ASN A 122 14.87 -10.03 9.55
CA ASN A 122 15.79 -9.47 8.57
C ASN A 122 16.94 -10.41 8.23
N GLU A 123 17.52 -11.11 9.21
CA GLU A 123 18.59 -12.09 8.96
C GLU A 123 18.12 -13.17 7.99
N ALA A 124 16.91 -13.71 8.20
CA ALA A 124 16.34 -14.71 7.31
C ALA A 124 15.97 -14.14 5.93
N HIS A 125 15.22 -13.03 5.88
CA HIS A 125 14.68 -12.51 4.61
C HIS A 125 15.73 -11.84 3.74
N VAL A 126 16.61 -11.01 4.31
CA VAL A 126 17.67 -10.32 3.54
C VAL A 126 18.68 -11.32 3.01
N GLY A 127 19.03 -12.36 3.79
CA GLY A 127 19.90 -13.43 3.34
C GLY A 127 19.32 -14.16 2.13
N GLN A 128 18.08 -14.64 2.22
CA GLN A 128 17.41 -15.34 1.12
C GLN A 128 17.20 -14.44 -0.10
N TRP A 129 16.82 -13.17 0.10
CA TRP A 129 16.70 -12.20 -0.98
C TRP A 129 18.03 -12.00 -1.71
N THR A 130 19.13 -11.84 -0.97
CA THR A 130 20.48 -11.71 -1.52
C THR A 130 20.85 -12.93 -2.36
N THR A 131 20.52 -14.14 -1.87
CA THR A 131 20.70 -15.37 -2.67
C THR A 131 19.89 -15.29 -3.95
N MET A 132 18.58 -15.02 -3.89
CA MET A 132 17.71 -15.00 -5.08
C MET A 132 18.19 -13.99 -6.14
N ILE A 133 18.56 -12.77 -5.74
CA ILE A 133 19.01 -11.74 -6.68
C ILE A 133 20.39 -12.05 -7.30
N THR A 134 21.26 -12.76 -6.57
CA THR A 134 22.61 -13.12 -7.06
C THR A 134 22.61 -14.39 -7.91
N THR A 135 21.69 -15.32 -7.66
CA THR A 135 21.54 -16.57 -8.43
C THR A 135 20.48 -16.49 -9.52
N SER A 136 19.82 -15.33 -9.68
CA SER A 136 18.93 -15.04 -10.80
C SER A 136 19.67 -15.17 -12.15
N SER A 137 18.92 -15.46 -13.22
CA SER A 137 19.43 -15.48 -14.59
C SER A 137 18.76 -14.38 -15.44
N PRO A 138 19.44 -13.26 -15.74
CA PRO A 138 20.77 -12.86 -15.25
C PRO A 138 20.74 -12.41 -13.76
N PRO A 139 21.91 -12.29 -13.10
CA PRO A 139 22.00 -11.75 -11.75
C PRO A 139 21.53 -10.28 -11.70
N ILE A 140 20.82 -9.91 -10.64
CA ILE A 140 20.21 -8.58 -10.43
C ILE A 140 20.62 -7.94 -9.09
N PRO A 141 21.94 -7.79 -8.80
CA PRO A 141 22.41 -7.31 -7.50
C PRO A 141 22.03 -5.84 -7.19
N ASN A 142 21.67 -5.05 -8.20
CA ASN A 142 21.35 -3.63 -8.09
C ASN A 142 19.84 -3.36 -8.24
N THR A 143 18.99 -4.18 -7.63
CA THR A 143 17.54 -3.94 -7.59
C THR A 143 17.19 -2.84 -6.58
N HIS A 144 16.15 -2.06 -6.88
CA HIS A 144 15.64 -1.02 -5.99
C HIS A 144 14.76 -1.59 -4.86
N PHE A 145 14.47 -2.89 -4.88
CA PHE A 145 13.74 -3.58 -3.83
C PHE A 145 14.66 -4.05 -2.70
N THR A 146 14.15 -3.96 -1.48
CA THR A 146 14.80 -4.47 -0.28
C THR A 146 13.89 -5.44 0.44
N ALA A 147 14.47 -6.54 0.94
CA ALA A 147 13.80 -7.44 1.87
C ALA A 147 13.98 -7.02 3.33
N TYR A 148 14.66 -5.90 3.58
CA TYR A 148 14.80 -5.33 4.90
C TYR A 148 13.48 -4.73 5.36
N MET A 149 13.05 -5.10 6.57
CA MET A 149 11.91 -4.51 7.25
C MET A 149 12.35 -3.73 8.48
N ASP A 150 11.82 -2.52 8.62
CA ASP A 150 12.00 -1.73 9.84
C ASP A 150 10.88 -2.00 10.86
N LEU A 151 11.07 -1.47 12.08
CA LEU A 151 10.09 -1.58 13.15
C LEU A 151 8.74 -0.94 12.78
N TYR A 152 8.74 0.11 11.97
CA TYR A 152 7.51 0.79 11.57
C TYR A 152 6.65 -0.09 10.67
N GLN A 153 7.24 -0.79 9.71
CA GLN A 153 6.54 -1.72 8.82
C GLN A 153 5.95 -2.93 9.56
N LEU A 154 6.60 -3.37 10.64
CA LEU A 154 6.09 -4.44 11.50
C LEU A 154 5.09 -3.97 12.56
N ARG A 155 4.94 -2.65 12.78
CA ARG A 155 3.89 -2.13 13.65
C ARG A 155 2.52 -2.25 13.00
N LYS A 156 1.52 -2.39 13.85
CA LYS A 156 0.13 -2.41 13.42
C LYS A 156 -0.33 -0.99 13.10
N HIS A 157 -0.58 -0.73 11.81
CA HIS A 157 -1.23 0.48 11.32
C HIS A 157 -2.59 0.11 10.75
N VAL A 158 -3.65 0.76 11.21
CA VAL A 158 -5.00 0.60 10.64
C VAL A 158 -5.50 1.97 10.28
N ILE A 159 -5.63 2.22 8.98
CA ILE A 159 -6.21 3.42 8.41
C ILE A 159 -7.48 2.98 7.69
N ALA A 160 -8.58 3.67 7.94
CA ALA A 160 -9.85 3.38 7.27
C ALA A 160 -9.93 4.21 5.98
N PHE A 161 -10.13 3.54 4.85
CA PHE A 161 -10.48 4.16 3.58
C PHE A 161 -11.94 3.84 3.20
N SER A 162 -12.50 4.67 2.31
CA SER A 162 -13.80 4.44 1.66
C SER A 162 -13.79 5.12 0.29
N ALA A 163 -13.90 4.34 -0.78
CA ALA A 163 -14.05 4.83 -2.15
C ALA A 163 -15.50 5.27 -2.48
N ASP A 164 -16.45 5.14 -1.55
CA ASP A 164 -17.88 5.39 -1.83
C ASP A 164 -18.13 6.80 -2.35
N LYS A 165 -17.45 7.80 -1.76
CA LYS A 165 -17.58 9.19 -2.21
C LYS A 165 -17.14 9.35 -3.66
N LEU A 166 -16.02 8.72 -4.04
CA LEU A 166 -15.51 8.77 -5.42
C LEU A 166 -16.52 8.12 -6.38
N LYS A 167 -17.00 6.92 -6.05
CA LYS A 167 -17.96 6.18 -6.88
C LYS A 167 -19.30 6.91 -7.03
N ASN A 168 -19.82 7.49 -5.95
CA ASN A 168 -21.14 8.11 -5.95
C ASN A 168 -21.15 9.53 -6.55
N ILE A 169 -20.09 10.32 -6.33
CA ILE A 169 -20.06 11.74 -6.77
C ILE A 169 -19.39 11.89 -8.13
N VAL A 170 -18.27 11.20 -8.36
CA VAL A 170 -17.52 11.25 -9.62
C VAL A 170 -18.02 10.19 -10.60
N GLY A 171 -18.66 9.12 -10.12
CA GLY A 171 -19.17 8.04 -10.97
C GLY A 171 -18.09 7.03 -11.38
N TYR A 172 -16.90 7.09 -10.78
CA TYR A 172 -15.77 6.26 -11.20
C TYR A 172 -16.06 4.76 -11.02
N GLN A 173 -15.80 3.98 -12.07
CA GLN A 173 -15.93 2.53 -12.06
C GLN A 173 -14.53 1.90 -12.09
N LEU A 174 -14.26 1.01 -11.13
CA LEU A 174 -12.98 0.31 -11.04
C LEU A 174 -12.82 -0.63 -12.23
N LYS A 175 -11.66 -0.56 -12.87
CA LYS A 175 -11.22 -1.47 -13.93
C LYS A 175 -10.66 -2.77 -13.34
N ARG A 176 -10.03 -2.69 -12.17
CA ARG A 176 -9.49 -3.83 -11.42
C ARG A 176 -10.12 -3.84 -10.02
N PRO A 177 -11.38 -4.29 -9.91
CA PRO A 177 -12.15 -4.16 -8.68
C PRO A 177 -11.67 -5.07 -7.55
N GLU A 178 -10.86 -6.09 -7.81
CA GLU A 178 -10.39 -7.02 -6.78
C GLU A 178 -8.94 -7.42 -6.99
N ILE A 179 -8.19 -7.53 -5.89
CA ILE A 179 -6.86 -8.14 -5.90
C ILE A 179 -6.97 -9.66 -6.04
N ASN A 180 -6.21 -10.22 -7.00
CA ASN A 180 -6.22 -11.64 -7.28
C ASN A 180 -4.86 -12.11 -7.82
N HIS A 181 -4.78 -13.39 -8.19
CA HIS A 181 -3.55 -14.00 -8.72
C HIS A 181 -3.12 -13.42 -10.08
N GLU A 182 -4.06 -13.00 -10.92
CA GLU A 182 -3.75 -12.35 -12.20
C GLU A 182 -3.02 -11.03 -11.94
N THR A 183 -3.53 -10.19 -11.05
CA THR A 183 -2.89 -8.93 -10.66
C THR A 183 -1.48 -9.15 -10.10
N ILE A 184 -1.29 -10.14 -9.24
CA ILE A 184 0.03 -10.46 -8.70
C ILE A 184 0.96 -10.91 -9.82
N GLY A 185 0.49 -11.78 -10.72
CA GLY A 185 1.28 -12.26 -11.84
C GLY A 185 1.73 -11.16 -12.78
N GLU A 186 0.85 -10.21 -13.10
CA GLU A 186 1.19 -9.04 -13.92
C GLU A 186 2.26 -8.16 -13.28
N ILE A 187 2.20 -7.95 -11.96
CA ILE A 187 3.23 -7.21 -11.24
C ILE A 187 4.55 -7.94 -11.36
N ILE A 188 4.58 -9.24 -11.04
CA ILE A 188 5.81 -10.04 -11.09
C ILE A 188 6.40 -10.07 -12.50
N GLU A 189 5.58 -10.24 -13.54
CA GLU A 189 6.05 -10.25 -14.92
C GLU A 189 6.66 -8.90 -15.32
N LYS A 190 5.99 -7.79 -15.03
CA LYS A 190 6.53 -6.45 -15.28
C LYS A 190 7.88 -6.23 -14.58
N LEU A 191 8.02 -6.68 -13.34
CA LEU A 191 9.28 -6.54 -12.59
C LEU A 191 10.40 -7.45 -13.15
N LYS A 192 10.05 -8.60 -13.73
CA LYS A 192 11.00 -9.46 -14.44
C LYS A 192 11.43 -8.86 -15.77
N GLU A 193 10.49 -8.31 -16.54
CA GLU A 193 10.77 -7.59 -17.79
C GLU A 193 11.67 -6.36 -17.55
N GLU A 194 11.47 -5.66 -16.44
CA GLU A 194 12.31 -4.55 -16.00
C GLU A 194 13.71 -4.99 -15.54
N GLY A 195 13.92 -6.27 -15.26
CA GLY A 195 15.16 -6.79 -14.69
C GLY A 195 15.34 -6.45 -13.20
N SER A 196 14.25 -6.16 -12.50
CA SER A 196 14.23 -5.81 -11.07
C SER A 196 13.79 -6.96 -10.15
N TRP A 197 13.30 -8.08 -10.72
CA TRP A 197 12.85 -9.27 -9.99
C TRP A 197 13.64 -10.54 -10.32
N PRO A 198 13.90 -11.44 -9.35
CA PRO A 198 14.65 -12.67 -9.60
C PRO A 198 13.99 -13.59 -10.63
N ASN A 199 14.75 -14.01 -11.63
CA ASN A 199 14.41 -15.07 -12.57
C ASN A 199 15.16 -16.34 -12.16
N LEU A 200 14.57 -17.07 -11.23
CA LEU A 200 15.07 -18.38 -10.83
C LEU A 200 14.57 -19.40 -11.84
N GLU A 201 15.49 -20.09 -12.52
CA GLU A 201 15.12 -21.30 -13.26
C GLU A 201 14.56 -22.31 -12.25
N VAL A 202 13.40 -22.90 -12.57
CA VAL A 202 12.89 -24.01 -11.77
C VAL A 202 13.93 -25.11 -11.89
N ALA A 203 14.59 -25.45 -10.76
CA ALA A 203 15.48 -26.60 -10.73
C ALA A 203 14.70 -27.81 -11.24
N SER A 204 15.19 -28.39 -12.34
CA SER A 204 14.61 -29.56 -12.99
C SER A 204 14.76 -30.81 -12.14
#